data_AF-A0A1V3XMI4-F1
#
_entry.id   AF-A0A1V3XMI4-F1
#
_cell.length_a   1.000
_cell.length_b   1.000
_cell.length_c   1.000
_cell.angle_alpha   90.00
_cell.angle_beta   90.00
_cell.angle_gamma   90.00
#
_symmetry.space_group_name_H-M   'P 1'
#
loop_
_entity.id
_entity.type
_entity.pdbx_description
1 polymer ?
#
loop_
_entity_poly.entity_id
_entity_poly.type
_entity_poly.pdbx_seq_one_letter_code
_entity_poly.pdbx_strand_id
1 'polypeptide(L)'
;MYAYIHACPGHTLDYNANGSGAGMKLFLGNQTDLAGSDSPMDPAKGEPDKAAARCGSEAWDLPVVFGPIAVTYNINGVSTLKLDGPTLARIFNGAISKWDDPAITALNSGTSLPSTPIHVVFRSDQSGTTDNFQKYLDAASNGAWGKGTGQTFNGGVGEGAAGNDGTSQALKRTDGSITYNEWSYAVGHQLNMAQIITSAGPDPVTITAETVGKTIAGATFKGQGNDLVVDTSSFYRPTKAGAYPIVLVTYEIVCSKYPDAPTGAAVKAFMQATIGDGQIGLDEYGYIPLPSSFQSKLIPVVNAIA
;
A
#
# COMPACT_ATOMS: atom_id res chain seq x y z
N MET A 1 2.29 -13.23 -11.20
CA MET A 1 2.01 -13.80 -12.55
C MET A 1 3.06 -14.81 -13.01
N TYR A 2 4.36 -14.47 -13.06
CA TYR A 2 5.42 -15.40 -13.49
C TYR A 2 5.41 -16.74 -12.72
N ALA A 3 5.37 -16.69 -11.39
CA ALA A 3 5.32 -17.88 -10.53
C ALA A 3 4.09 -18.77 -10.84
N TYR A 4 2.92 -18.16 -11.07
CA TYR A 4 1.69 -18.89 -11.38
C TYR A 4 1.76 -19.65 -12.70
N ILE A 5 2.23 -19.01 -13.78
CA ILE A 5 2.32 -19.65 -15.10
C ILE A 5 3.28 -20.86 -15.06
N HIS A 6 4.33 -20.80 -14.25
CA HIS A 6 5.26 -21.92 -14.05
C HIS A 6 4.64 -23.04 -13.20
N ALA A 7 3.92 -22.69 -12.13
CA ALA A 7 3.26 -23.65 -11.26
C ALA A 7 2.03 -24.31 -11.92
N CYS A 8 1.39 -23.63 -12.87
CA CYS A 8 0.13 -24.03 -13.50
C CYS A 8 0.20 -23.93 -15.04
N PRO A 9 1.02 -24.76 -15.71
CA PRO A 9 1.20 -24.69 -17.16
C PRO A 9 -0.12 -24.95 -17.89
N GLY A 10 -0.41 -24.13 -18.91
CA GLY A 10 -1.64 -24.23 -19.70
C GLY A 10 -2.85 -23.48 -19.14
N HIS A 11 -2.71 -22.83 -17.97
CA HIS A 11 -3.72 -21.96 -17.39
C HIS A 11 -3.33 -20.49 -17.52
N THR A 12 -4.33 -19.62 -17.67
CA THR A 12 -4.14 -18.16 -17.77
C THR A 12 -4.64 -17.47 -16.51
N LEU A 13 -3.87 -16.50 -16.01
CA LEU A 13 -4.29 -15.56 -14.98
C LEU A 13 -4.45 -14.19 -15.63
N ASP A 14 -5.66 -13.64 -15.57
CA ASP A 14 -5.92 -12.23 -15.89
C ASP A 14 -5.98 -11.44 -14.59
N TYR A 15 -5.02 -10.53 -14.38
CA TYR A 15 -4.93 -9.69 -13.19
C TYR A 15 -4.82 -8.23 -13.61
N ASN A 16 -5.90 -7.48 -13.42
CA ASN A 16 -6.01 -6.10 -13.86
C ASN A 16 -5.73 -5.13 -12.71
N ALA A 17 -4.66 -4.34 -12.81
CA ALA A 17 -4.29 -3.33 -11.83
C ALA A 17 -5.19 -2.07 -11.91
N ASN A 18 -6.41 -2.18 -11.41
CA ASN A 18 -7.46 -1.15 -11.52
C ASN A 18 -7.78 -0.41 -10.21
N GLY A 19 -7.06 -0.70 -9.13
CA GLY A 19 -7.24 -0.11 -7.81
C GLY A 19 -8.18 -0.91 -6.90
N SER A 20 -7.89 -0.89 -5.59
CA SER A 20 -8.62 -1.67 -4.57
C SER A 20 -10.14 -1.53 -4.63
N GLY A 21 -10.66 -0.32 -4.83
CA GLY A 21 -12.11 -0.09 -4.86
C GLY A 21 -12.78 -0.75 -6.07
N ALA A 22 -12.12 -0.72 -7.23
CA ALA A 22 -12.60 -1.38 -8.44
C ALA A 22 -12.53 -2.90 -8.29
N GLY A 23 -11.40 -3.43 -7.81
CA GLY A 23 -11.22 -4.87 -7.53
C GLY A 23 -12.31 -5.41 -6.60
N MET A 24 -12.51 -4.76 -5.45
CA MET A 24 -13.57 -5.12 -4.50
C MET A 24 -14.96 -5.11 -5.16
N LYS A 25 -15.29 -4.05 -5.90
CA LYS A 25 -16.59 -3.95 -6.57
C LYS A 25 -16.82 -5.06 -7.60
N LEU A 26 -15.80 -5.45 -8.36
CA LEU A 26 -15.89 -6.52 -9.34
C LEU A 26 -16.07 -7.89 -8.68
N PHE A 27 -15.31 -8.17 -7.62
CA PHE A 27 -15.41 -9.42 -6.86
C PHE A 27 -16.80 -9.58 -6.22
N LEU A 28 -17.24 -8.56 -5.47
CA LEU A 28 -18.59 -8.54 -4.87
C LEU A 28 -19.71 -8.65 -5.94
N GLY A 29 -19.44 -8.13 -7.15
CA GLY A 29 -20.36 -8.18 -8.28
C GLY A 29 -20.27 -9.44 -9.13
N ASN A 30 -19.55 -10.49 -8.70
CA ASN A 30 -19.41 -11.74 -9.46
C ASN A 30 -18.74 -11.60 -10.84
N GLN A 31 -17.90 -10.58 -11.01
CA GLN A 31 -17.21 -10.33 -12.29
C GLN A 31 -15.77 -10.86 -12.29
N THR A 32 -15.16 -11.05 -11.12
CA THR A 32 -13.85 -11.67 -10.96
C THR A 32 -13.91 -12.79 -9.92
N ASP A 33 -12.98 -13.74 -10.03
CA ASP A 33 -12.88 -14.86 -9.09
C ASP A 33 -12.23 -14.46 -7.77
N LEU A 34 -11.38 -13.42 -7.78
CA LEU A 34 -10.70 -12.86 -6.62
C LEU A 34 -10.59 -11.34 -6.77
N ALA A 35 -10.17 -10.66 -5.70
CA ALA A 35 -9.78 -9.25 -5.75
C ALA A 35 -8.48 -9.00 -4.98
N GLY A 36 -7.56 -8.27 -5.62
CA GLY A 36 -6.44 -7.64 -4.94
C GLY A 36 -6.87 -6.33 -4.29
N SER A 37 -6.50 -6.12 -3.02
CA SER A 37 -6.81 -4.89 -2.30
C SER A 37 -5.82 -4.59 -1.19
N ASP A 38 -5.33 -3.35 -1.11
CA ASP A 38 -4.55 -2.88 0.06
C ASP A 38 -5.41 -2.47 1.28
N SER A 39 -6.72 -2.69 1.22
CA SER A 39 -7.66 -2.51 2.33
C SER A 39 -8.47 -3.81 2.49
N PRO A 40 -8.67 -4.33 3.72
CA PRO A 40 -9.56 -5.48 3.91
C PRO A 40 -11.01 -5.08 3.59
N MET A 41 -11.89 -6.08 3.44
CA MET A 41 -13.33 -5.85 3.32
C MET A 41 -13.83 -4.96 4.48
N ASP A 42 -14.62 -3.94 4.14
CA ASP A 42 -15.15 -2.96 5.09
C ASP A 42 -16.50 -3.41 5.66
N PRO A 43 -16.57 -3.79 6.96
CA PRO A 43 -17.82 -4.21 7.59
C PRO A 43 -18.86 -3.09 7.63
N ALA A 44 -18.43 -1.81 7.70
CA ALA A 44 -19.36 -0.68 7.73
C ALA A 44 -20.10 -0.48 6.40
N LYS A 45 -19.58 -1.04 5.30
CA LYS A 45 -20.22 -1.07 3.97
C LYS A 45 -20.97 -2.37 3.68
N GLY A 46 -20.96 -3.32 4.63
CA GLY A 46 -21.50 -4.66 4.46
C GLY A 46 -20.76 -5.49 3.39
N GLU A 47 -19.47 -5.20 3.15
CA GLU A 47 -18.68 -5.92 2.15
C GLU A 47 -18.50 -7.40 2.51
N PRO A 48 -18.22 -7.80 3.77
CA PRO A 48 -18.15 -9.21 4.16
C PRO A 48 -19.44 -9.99 3.86
N ASP A 49 -20.61 -9.40 4.17
CA ASP A 49 -21.90 -10.06 3.93
C ASP A 49 -22.19 -10.22 2.43
N LYS A 50 -21.87 -9.20 1.63
CA LYS A 50 -22.00 -9.25 0.16
C LYS A 50 -21.06 -10.29 -0.44
N ALA A 51 -19.82 -10.35 0.04
CA ALA A 51 -18.85 -11.33 -0.38
C ALA A 51 -19.33 -12.74 -0.03
N ALA A 52 -19.85 -12.95 1.18
CA ALA A 52 -20.38 -14.23 1.59
C ALA A 52 -21.58 -14.68 0.75
N ALA A 53 -22.50 -13.76 0.45
CA ALA A 53 -23.64 -14.02 -0.43
C ALA A 53 -23.20 -14.39 -1.86
N ARG A 54 -22.18 -13.68 -2.38
CA ARG A 54 -21.55 -13.94 -3.68
C ARG A 54 -20.89 -15.33 -3.73
N CYS A 55 -20.20 -15.70 -2.66
CA CYS A 55 -19.47 -16.96 -2.58
C CYS A 55 -20.37 -18.16 -2.27
N GLY A 56 -21.52 -17.96 -1.60
CA GLY A 56 -22.28 -19.04 -0.98
C GLY A 56 -21.54 -19.71 0.20
N SER A 57 -20.52 -19.02 0.72
CA SER A 57 -19.60 -19.43 1.78
C SER A 57 -18.98 -18.17 2.40
N GLU A 58 -18.15 -18.29 3.44
CA GLU A 58 -17.33 -17.14 3.87
C GLU A 58 -16.41 -16.65 2.74
N ALA A 59 -16.02 -15.38 2.80
CA ALA A 59 -14.89 -14.83 2.05
C ALA A 59 -13.79 -14.43 3.03
N TRP A 60 -12.54 -14.51 2.61
CA TRP A 60 -11.37 -14.27 3.46
C TRP A 60 -10.47 -13.21 2.84
N ASP A 61 -10.01 -12.26 3.66
CA ASP A 61 -8.92 -11.34 3.34
C ASP A 61 -7.58 -12.03 3.66
N LEU A 62 -6.84 -12.43 2.63
CA LEU A 62 -5.59 -13.17 2.80
C LEU A 62 -4.37 -12.29 2.48
N PRO A 63 -3.52 -11.93 3.47
CA PRO A 63 -2.39 -11.03 3.23
C PRO A 63 -1.29 -11.76 2.47
N VAL A 64 -0.96 -11.28 1.28
CA VAL A 64 0.01 -11.97 0.39
C VAL A 64 1.37 -11.28 0.32
N VAL A 65 1.44 -9.98 0.63
CA VAL A 65 2.72 -9.23 0.69
C VAL A 65 2.57 -7.93 1.48
N PHE A 66 3.68 -7.43 2.02
CA PHE A 66 3.78 -6.07 2.57
C PHE A 66 4.35 -5.13 1.52
N GLY A 67 3.64 -4.03 1.24
CA GLY A 67 4.06 -3.00 0.27
C GLY A 67 4.43 -1.70 1.00
N PRO A 68 5.68 -1.24 0.94
CA PRO A 68 6.00 0.10 1.44
C PRO A 68 5.39 1.17 0.51
N ILE A 69 4.92 2.27 1.07
CA ILE A 69 4.49 3.43 0.29
C ILE A 69 5.60 4.48 0.35
N ALA A 70 6.21 4.74 -0.80
CA ALA A 70 7.18 5.81 -0.96
C ALA A 70 6.48 7.16 -1.13
N VAL A 71 6.89 8.15 -0.33
CA VAL A 71 6.64 9.55 -0.67
C VAL A 71 7.65 9.94 -1.74
N THR A 72 7.18 10.12 -2.96
CA THR A 72 8.02 10.41 -4.12
C THR A 72 7.92 11.89 -4.49
N TYR A 73 9.01 12.47 -4.98
CA TYR A 73 9.07 13.89 -5.30
C TYR A 73 9.87 14.17 -6.57
N ASN A 74 9.61 15.31 -7.21
CA ASN A 74 10.41 15.83 -8.32
C ASN A 74 10.64 17.33 -8.08
N ILE A 75 11.87 17.68 -7.71
CA ILE A 75 12.28 19.06 -7.44
C ILE A 75 13.64 19.25 -8.10
N ASN A 76 13.71 20.18 -9.06
CA ASN A 76 14.94 20.47 -9.77
C ASN A 76 16.07 20.85 -8.80
N GLY A 77 17.20 20.15 -8.90
CA GLY A 77 18.39 20.40 -8.09
C GLY A 77 18.37 19.82 -6.66
N VAL A 78 17.31 19.11 -6.26
CA VAL A 78 17.21 18.49 -4.92
C VAL A 78 17.25 16.97 -5.05
N SER A 79 18.35 16.36 -4.61
CA SER A 79 18.55 14.90 -4.63
C SER A 79 18.16 14.20 -3.33
N THR A 80 18.07 14.94 -2.23
CA THR A 80 17.75 14.39 -0.91
C THR A 80 16.72 15.29 -0.23
N LEU A 81 15.65 14.67 0.26
CA LEU A 81 14.58 15.35 0.97
C LEU A 81 14.19 14.53 2.20
N LYS A 82 14.07 15.19 3.34
CA LYS A 82 13.62 14.63 4.61
C LYS A 82 12.29 15.26 4.98
N LEU A 83 11.32 14.44 5.34
CA LEU A 83 10.00 14.89 5.77
C LEU A 83 9.55 14.10 7.00
N ASP A 84 8.65 14.69 7.78
CA ASP A 84 7.99 14.04 8.91
C ASP A 84 6.47 14.00 8.70
N GLY A 85 5.76 13.26 9.55
CA GLY A 85 4.29 13.13 9.48
C GLY A 85 3.56 14.49 9.50
N PRO A 86 3.86 15.40 10.45
CA PRO A 86 3.23 16.73 10.50
C PRO A 86 3.47 17.60 9.26
N THR A 87 4.67 17.57 8.69
CA THR A 87 5.00 18.36 7.49
C THR A 87 4.37 17.75 6.25
N LEU A 88 4.40 16.41 6.10
CA LEU A 88 3.68 15.72 5.03
C LEU A 88 2.20 16.04 5.06
N ALA A 89 1.55 15.96 6.21
CA ALA A 89 0.13 16.27 6.32
C ALA A 89 -0.20 17.69 5.88
N ARG A 90 0.64 18.67 6.27
CA ARG A 90 0.49 20.07 5.85
C ARG A 90 0.75 20.31 4.37
N ILE A 91 1.65 19.54 3.75
CA ILE A 91 1.84 19.56 2.29
C ILE A 91 0.59 19.03 1.59
N PHE A 92 0.15 17.82 1.97
CA PHE A 92 -0.94 17.13 1.28
C PHE A 92 -2.33 17.73 1.57
N ASN A 93 -2.49 18.58 2.59
CA ASN A 93 -3.70 19.35 2.83
C ASN A 93 -3.62 20.81 2.37
N GLY A 94 -2.49 21.22 1.78
CA GLY A 94 -2.28 22.54 1.18
C GLY A 94 -1.86 23.66 2.14
N ALA A 95 -1.69 23.37 3.44
CA ALA A 95 -1.20 24.36 4.40
C ALA A 95 0.26 24.80 4.12
N ILE A 96 1.08 23.90 3.55
CA ILE A 96 2.40 24.23 3.01
C ILE A 96 2.32 24.14 1.48
N SER A 97 2.68 25.23 0.80
CA SER A 97 2.49 25.37 -0.66
C SER A 97 3.77 25.67 -1.45
N LYS A 98 4.92 25.78 -0.78
CA LYS A 98 6.24 26.00 -1.41
C LYS A 98 7.32 25.18 -0.72
N TRP A 99 8.35 24.80 -1.47
CA TRP A 99 9.43 23.94 -0.98
C TRP A 99 10.39 24.62 0.01
N ASP A 100 10.51 25.93 -0.03
CA ASP A 100 11.32 26.74 0.90
C ASP A 100 10.60 27.08 2.22
N ASP A 101 9.45 26.48 2.48
CA ASP A 101 8.70 26.69 3.72
C ASP A 101 9.57 26.42 4.98
N PRO A 102 9.48 27.24 6.04
CA PRO A 102 10.25 27.07 7.26
C PRO A 102 10.18 25.67 7.88
N ALA A 103 9.03 25.00 7.78
CA ALA A 103 8.89 23.64 8.30
C ALA A 103 9.69 22.61 7.50
N ILE A 104 9.76 22.75 6.17
CA ILE A 104 10.53 21.84 5.31
C ILE A 104 12.04 22.14 5.46
N THR A 105 12.42 23.41 5.44
CA THR A 105 13.83 23.82 5.57
C THR A 105 14.44 23.41 6.91
N ALA A 106 13.67 23.45 8.00
CA ALA A 106 14.12 22.98 9.31
C ALA A 106 14.55 21.50 9.29
N LEU A 107 13.83 20.64 8.56
CA LEU A 107 14.15 19.21 8.43
C LEU A 107 15.33 18.94 7.48
N ASN A 108 15.69 19.91 6.63
CA ASN A 108 16.63 19.77 5.53
C ASN A 108 17.82 20.76 5.64
N SER A 109 18.28 21.01 6.86
CA SER A 109 19.43 21.89 7.13
C SER A 109 20.63 21.56 6.23
N GLY A 110 21.14 22.56 5.52
CA GLY A 110 22.24 22.42 4.56
C GLY A 110 21.82 22.10 3.12
N THR A 111 20.53 21.89 2.86
CA THR A 111 19.97 21.75 1.50
C THR A 111 19.34 23.08 1.07
N SER A 112 19.71 23.60 -0.10
CA SER A 112 19.06 24.79 -0.66
C SER A 112 17.75 24.36 -1.33
N LEU A 113 16.64 24.53 -0.62
CA LEU A 113 15.31 24.25 -1.15
C LEU A 113 14.80 25.46 -1.95
N PRO A 114 14.24 25.25 -3.15
CA PRO A 114 13.77 26.34 -4.00
C PRO A 114 12.41 26.87 -3.51
N SER A 115 12.06 28.10 -3.92
CA SER A 115 10.73 28.68 -3.69
C SER A 115 9.65 28.18 -4.66
N THR A 116 9.96 27.11 -5.41
CA THR A 116 9.06 26.44 -6.35
C THR A 116 7.76 26.05 -5.63
N PRO A 117 6.58 26.32 -6.22
CA PRO A 117 5.31 25.83 -5.69
C PRO A 117 5.28 24.31 -5.54
N ILE A 118 4.59 23.83 -4.52
CA ILE A 118 4.36 22.39 -4.35
C ILE A 118 3.17 21.96 -5.18
N HIS A 119 3.39 20.97 -6.04
CA HIS A 119 2.36 20.34 -6.86
C HIS A 119 2.01 18.96 -6.29
N VAL A 120 0.98 18.89 -5.45
CA VAL A 120 0.47 17.59 -4.97
C VAL A 120 -0.15 16.84 -6.14
N VAL A 121 0.27 15.59 -6.34
CA VAL A 121 -0.38 14.64 -7.24
C VAL A 121 -0.99 13.53 -6.39
N PHE A 122 -2.25 13.20 -6.63
CA PHE A 122 -2.98 12.18 -5.88
C PHE A 122 -3.63 11.16 -6.82
N ARG A 123 -4.05 10.02 -6.28
CA ARG A 123 -4.79 9.00 -7.04
C ARG A 123 -6.22 9.44 -7.31
N SER A 124 -6.61 9.50 -8.58
CA SER A 124 -8.00 9.85 -8.97
C SER A 124 -8.99 8.69 -8.77
N ASP A 125 -8.48 7.45 -8.74
CA ASP A 125 -9.25 6.24 -8.54
C ASP A 125 -9.33 5.83 -7.05
N GLN A 126 -10.31 4.98 -6.70
CA GLN A 126 -10.42 4.44 -5.34
C GLN A 126 -9.27 3.48 -5.04
N SER A 127 -8.34 3.93 -4.20
CA SER A 127 -7.05 3.29 -3.99
C SER A 127 -6.79 2.91 -2.54
N GLY A 128 -6.37 1.67 -2.32
CA GLY A 128 -5.87 1.23 -1.02
C GLY A 128 -4.53 1.89 -0.65
N THR A 129 -3.70 2.26 -1.63
CA THR A 129 -2.50 3.10 -1.40
C THR A 129 -2.90 4.45 -0.80
N THR A 130 -3.94 5.09 -1.34
CA THR A 130 -4.50 6.35 -0.82
C THR A 130 -5.06 6.19 0.59
N ASP A 131 -5.75 5.09 0.86
CA ASP A 131 -6.29 4.79 2.19
C ASP A 131 -5.17 4.64 3.23
N ASN A 132 -4.17 3.80 2.97
CA ASN A 132 -3.06 3.56 3.89
C ASN A 132 -2.18 4.81 4.08
N PHE A 133 -1.92 5.58 3.02
CA PHE A 133 -1.19 6.83 3.13
C PHE A 133 -1.93 7.85 4.02
N GLN A 134 -3.25 7.99 3.86
CA GLN A 134 -4.04 8.89 4.70
C GLN A 134 -4.14 8.39 6.15
N LYS A 135 -4.20 7.07 6.40
CA LYS A 135 -4.11 6.51 7.76
C LYS A 135 -2.78 6.87 8.43
N TYR A 136 -1.68 6.80 7.69
CA TYR A 136 -0.39 7.28 8.18
C TYR A 136 -0.44 8.78 8.50
N LEU A 137 -0.93 9.63 7.59
CA LEU A 137 -1.04 11.08 7.85
C LEU A 137 -1.90 11.37 9.07
N ASP A 138 -3.06 10.72 9.20
CA ASP A 138 -3.97 10.91 10.33
C ASP A 138 -3.29 10.58 11.67
N ALA A 139 -2.63 9.42 11.76
CA ALA A 139 -1.99 8.96 12.98
C ALA A 139 -0.69 9.71 13.31
N ALA A 140 0.16 9.97 12.32
CA ALA A 140 1.52 10.49 12.52
C ALA A 140 1.62 12.02 12.56
N SER A 141 0.60 12.73 12.07
CA SER A 141 0.66 14.20 11.92
C SER A 141 0.40 15.00 13.20
N ASN A 142 0.10 14.34 14.32
CA ASN A 142 -0.33 14.98 15.57
C ASN A 142 -1.50 15.96 15.34
N GLY A 143 -2.46 15.57 14.49
CA GLY A 143 -3.67 16.34 14.20
C GLY A 143 -3.54 17.33 13.04
N ALA A 144 -2.35 17.49 12.43
CA ALA A 144 -2.19 18.41 11.31
C ALA A 144 -2.90 17.96 10.03
N TRP A 145 -3.23 16.67 9.88
CA TRP A 145 -3.97 16.16 8.72
C TRP A 145 -5.41 16.67 8.67
N GLY A 146 -6.25 16.26 9.61
CA GLY A 146 -7.60 16.81 9.81
C GLY A 146 -8.59 16.60 8.67
N LYS A 147 -8.33 15.68 7.73
CA LYS A 147 -9.21 15.41 6.56
C LYS A 147 -9.92 14.05 6.60
N GLY A 148 -9.63 13.22 7.60
CA GLY A 148 -10.09 11.82 7.63
C GLY A 148 -9.38 10.94 6.60
N THR A 149 -9.78 9.68 6.50
CA THR A 149 -9.10 8.64 5.70
C THR A 149 -10.08 7.92 4.78
N GLY A 150 -9.56 7.09 3.88
CA GLY A 150 -10.36 6.31 2.94
C GLY A 150 -9.69 6.15 1.58
N GLN A 151 -10.35 5.42 0.68
CA GLN A 151 -9.80 5.11 -0.64
C GLN A 151 -9.84 6.30 -1.62
N THR A 152 -10.58 7.36 -1.30
CA THR A 152 -10.55 8.64 -2.01
C THR A 152 -9.63 9.60 -1.27
N PHE A 153 -8.88 10.42 -2.01
CA PHE A 153 -7.99 11.41 -1.42
C PHE A 153 -8.78 12.61 -0.87
N ASN A 154 -8.59 12.92 0.42
CA ASN A 154 -9.34 13.96 1.13
C ASN A 154 -8.55 15.28 1.32
N GLY A 155 -7.31 15.37 0.80
CA GLY A 155 -6.44 16.53 1.00
C GLY A 155 -7.01 17.84 0.45
N GLY A 156 -7.80 17.76 -0.62
CA GLY A 156 -8.51 18.89 -1.21
C GLY A 156 -7.64 19.83 -2.06
N VAL A 157 -6.39 19.44 -2.34
CA VAL A 157 -5.45 20.17 -3.19
C VAL A 157 -4.75 19.21 -4.16
N GLY A 158 -4.19 19.78 -5.23
CA GLY A 158 -3.41 19.03 -6.21
C GLY A 158 -4.21 18.54 -7.40
N GLU A 159 -3.58 17.66 -8.18
CA GLU A 159 -4.14 17.07 -9.40
C GLU A 159 -4.27 15.55 -9.26
N GLY A 160 -5.40 15.01 -9.74
CA GLY A 160 -5.66 13.58 -9.73
C GLY A 160 -5.10 12.88 -10.96
N ALA A 161 -4.40 11.77 -10.77
CA ALA A 161 -3.95 10.87 -11.84
C ALA A 161 -4.33 9.41 -11.54
N ALA A 162 -4.60 8.63 -12.58
CA ALA A 162 -5.09 7.27 -12.42
C ALA A 162 -3.95 6.27 -12.13
N GLY A 163 -4.11 5.46 -11.09
CA GLY A 163 -3.16 4.39 -10.77
C GLY A 163 -1.80 4.90 -10.26
N ASN A 164 -0.94 3.97 -9.82
CA ASN A 164 0.45 4.30 -9.48
C ASN A 164 1.25 4.76 -10.70
N ASP A 165 0.99 4.20 -11.88
CA ASP A 165 1.64 4.62 -13.12
C ASP A 165 1.31 6.07 -13.48
N GLY A 166 0.03 6.46 -13.43
CA GLY A 166 -0.38 7.81 -13.78
C GLY A 166 0.21 8.85 -12.83
N THR A 167 0.19 8.59 -11.52
CA THR A 167 0.81 9.50 -10.54
C THR A 167 2.32 9.56 -10.69
N SER A 168 3.00 8.43 -10.94
CA SER A 168 4.45 8.38 -11.19
C SER A 168 4.84 9.19 -12.43
N GLN A 169 4.06 9.09 -13.50
CA GLN A 169 4.29 9.82 -14.74
C GLN A 169 4.02 11.32 -14.60
N ALA A 170 2.95 11.71 -13.89
CA ALA A 170 2.65 13.09 -13.60
C ALA A 170 3.76 13.73 -12.75
N LEU A 171 4.24 13.01 -11.72
CA LEU A 171 5.36 13.43 -10.89
C LEU A 171 6.61 13.76 -11.73
N LYS A 172 7.02 12.85 -12.63
CA LYS A 172 8.21 13.03 -13.47
C LYS A 172 8.16 14.27 -14.36
N ARG A 173 6.98 14.67 -14.83
CA ARG A 173 6.82 15.78 -15.78
C ARG A 173 6.67 17.13 -15.11
N THR A 174 6.38 17.17 -13.82
CA THR A 174 6.04 18.40 -13.09
C THR A 174 7.11 18.71 -12.07
N ASP A 175 7.87 19.77 -12.28
CA ASP A 175 8.79 20.29 -11.26
C ASP A 175 8.01 20.77 -10.03
N GLY A 176 8.60 20.61 -8.85
CA GLY A 176 7.98 20.89 -7.56
C GLY A 176 6.90 19.88 -7.14
N SER A 177 6.76 18.74 -7.82
CA SER A 177 5.69 17.79 -7.49
C SER A 177 6.03 16.81 -6.38
N ILE A 178 4.99 16.33 -5.70
CA ILE A 178 5.06 15.31 -4.65
C ILE A 178 3.84 14.38 -4.74
N THR A 179 4.06 13.08 -4.53
CA THR A 179 2.99 12.09 -4.47
C THR A 179 3.32 10.96 -3.49
N TYR A 180 2.44 9.97 -3.43
CA TYR A 180 2.62 8.73 -2.68
C TYR A 180 2.43 7.57 -3.65
N ASN A 181 3.48 6.76 -3.81
CA ASN A 181 3.50 5.60 -4.69
C ASN A 181 3.81 4.35 -3.91
N GLU A 182 3.27 3.21 -4.34
CA GLU A 182 3.79 1.92 -3.89
C GLU A 182 5.27 1.80 -4.34
N TRP A 183 6.11 1.22 -3.49
CA TRP A 183 7.57 1.24 -3.65
C TRP A 183 8.06 0.56 -4.93
N SER A 184 7.39 -0.50 -5.42
CA SER A 184 7.69 -1.12 -6.71
C SER A 184 7.60 -0.16 -7.88
N TYR A 185 6.62 0.75 -7.88
CA TYR A 185 6.48 1.77 -8.93
C TYR A 185 7.54 2.86 -8.76
N ALA A 186 7.86 3.25 -7.53
CA ALA A 186 8.95 4.20 -7.28
C ALA A 186 10.30 3.67 -7.78
N VAL A 187 10.60 2.38 -7.52
CA VAL A 187 11.80 1.68 -8.00
C VAL A 187 11.76 1.52 -9.52
N GLY A 188 10.69 0.97 -10.07
CA GLY A 188 10.56 0.71 -11.51
C GLY A 188 10.62 1.97 -12.37
N HIS A 189 10.14 3.09 -11.83
CA HIS A 189 10.26 4.39 -12.47
C HIS A 189 11.48 5.21 -12.04
N GLN A 190 12.32 4.72 -11.13
CA GLN A 190 13.51 5.43 -10.63
C GLN A 190 13.18 6.81 -10.08
N LEU A 191 12.12 6.91 -9.27
CA LEU A 191 11.66 8.16 -8.67
C LEU A 191 12.52 8.53 -7.46
N ASN A 192 12.70 9.84 -7.21
CA ASN A 192 13.27 10.29 -5.95
C ASN A 192 12.28 10.01 -4.82
N MET A 193 12.79 9.51 -3.70
CA MET A 193 11.99 9.12 -2.54
C MET A 193 12.44 9.91 -1.32
N ALA A 194 11.49 10.53 -0.61
CA ALA A 194 11.80 11.26 0.62
C ALA A 194 12.15 10.27 1.73
N GLN A 195 13.12 10.66 2.56
CA GLN A 195 13.43 9.96 3.80
C GLN A 195 12.47 10.42 4.89
N ILE A 196 11.97 9.49 5.70
CA ILE A 196 10.89 9.77 6.66
C ILE A 196 11.44 9.82 8.07
N ILE A 197 11.35 10.98 8.72
CA ILE A 197 11.59 11.13 10.16
C ILE A 197 10.35 10.61 10.89
N THR A 198 10.57 9.76 11.89
CA THR A 198 9.49 9.01 12.55
C THR A 198 9.35 9.39 14.02
N SER A 199 8.30 8.90 14.67
CA SER A 199 8.15 9.03 16.13
C SER A 199 9.22 8.30 16.94
N ALA A 200 10.02 7.43 16.31
CA ALA A 200 11.05 6.65 16.99
C ALA A 200 12.38 7.41 17.17
N GLY A 201 12.55 8.58 16.55
CA GLY A 201 13.77 9.37 16.67
C GLY A 201 13.99 10.37 15.54
N PRO A 202 15.03 11.21 15.65
CA PRO A 202 15.31 12.29 14.70
C PRO A 202 15.92 11.80 13.38
N ASP A 203 16.41 10.57 13.34
CA ASP A 203 17.10 10.04 12.16
C ASP A 203 16.08 9.69 11.06
N PRO A 204 16.28 10.21 9.84
CA PRO A 204 15.39 9.93 8.72
C PRO A 204 15.58 8.48 8.22
N VAL A 205 14.46 7.82 7.91
CA VAL A 205 14.42 6.40 7.53
C VAL A 205 14.09 6.28 6.04
N THR A 206 14.92 5.54 5.30
CA THR A 206 14.67 5.15 3.91
C THR A 206 13.92 3.81 3.83
N ILE A 207 13.30 3.52 2.69
CA ILE A 207 12.70 2.21 2.44
C ILE A 207 13.81 1.21 2.10
N THR A 208 13.86 0.11 2.86
CA THR A 208 14.70 -1.07 2.64
C THR A 208 14.00 -2.29 3.24
N ALA A 209 14.43 -3.49 2.87
CA ALA A 209 13.95 -4.71 3.50
C ALA A 209 14.16 -4.70 5.04
N GLU A 210 15.28 -4.15 5.51
CA GLU A 210 15.57 -4.07 6.94
C GLU A 210 14.63 -3.08 7.67
N THR A 211 14.47 -1.87 7.14
CA THR A 211 13.67 -0.82 7.78
C THR A 211 12.18 -1.16 7.79
N VAL A 212 11.67 -1.81 6.74
CA VAL A 212 10.30 -2.31 6.72
C VAL A 212 10.16 -3.58 7.57
N GLY A 213 11.16 -4.47 7.56
CA GLY A 213 11.22 -5.64 8.43
C GLY A 213 11.08 -5.28 9.91
N LYS A 214 11.69 -4.16 10.35
CA LYS A 214 11.53 -3.62 11.71
C LYS A 214 10.09 -3.22 12.02
N THR A 215 9.35 -2.70 11.06
CA THR A 215 7.94 -2.30 11.19
C THR A 215 7.03 -3.52 11.30
N ILE A 216 7.18 -4.48 10.39
CA ILE A 216 6.27 -5.63 10.31
C ILE A 216 6.58 -6.73 11.32
N ALA A 217 7.74 -6.69 11.99
CA ALA A 217 8.12 -7.67 13.01
C ALA A 217 7.12 -7.76 14.19
N GLY A 218 6.40 -6.67 14.47
CA GLY A 218 5.37 -6.61 15.51
C GLY A 218 3.94 -6.78 14.99
N ALA A 219 3.75 -7.07 13.69
CA ALA A 219 2.43 -7.17 13.09
C ALA A 219 1.64 -8.37 13.64
N THR A 220 0.38 -8.14 14.00
CA THR A 220 -0.54 -9.16 14.52
C THR A 220 -1.75 -9.27 13.61
N PHE A 221 -2.44 -10.41 13.69
CA PHE A 221 -3.72 -10.61 13.02
C PHE A 221 -4.85 -10.13 13.94
N LYS A 222 -5.85 -9.47 13.37
CA LYS A 222 -7.09 -9.06 14.04
C LYS A 222 -8.34 -9.71 13.45
N GLY A 223 -8.21 -10.39 12.31
CA GLY A 223 -9.29 -11.19 11.73
C GLY A 223 -9.58 -12.45 12.55
N GLN A 224 -10.69 -13.13 12.23
CA GLN A 224 -11.16 -14.31 12.95
C GLN A 224 -11.08 -15.55 12.05
N GLY A 225 -10.72 -16.70 12.65
CA GLY A 225 -10.64 -17.96 11.92
C GLY A 225 -9.64 -17.89 10.76
N ASN A 226 -10.14 -18.11 9.55
CA ASN A 226 -9.37 -18.09 8.31
C ASN A 226 -9.34 -16.72 7.64
N ASP A 227 -10.08 -15.73 8.15
CA ASP A 227 -9.97 -14.35 7.70
C ASP A 227 -8.75 -13.70 8.37
N LEU A 228 -7.70 -13.42 7.59
CA LEU A 228 -6.35 -13.13 8.08
C LEU A 228 -6.01 -11.63 7.98
N VAL A 229 -6.97 -10.77 8.33
CA VAL A 229 -6.73 -9.32 8.39
C VAL A 229 -5.63 -8.98 9.41
N VAL A 230 -4.68 -8.14 8.98
CA VAL A 230 -3.54 -7.66 9.77
C VAL A 230 -3.89 -6.34 10.45
N ASP A 231 -3.47 -6.19 11.71
CA ASP A 231 -3.49 -4.90 12.38
C ASP A 231 -2.24 -4.09 12.01
N THR A 232 -2.44 -3.02 11.24
CA THR A 232 -1.39 -2.11 10.79
C THR A 232 -1.28 -0.85 11.64
N SER A 233 -2.11 -0.69 12.69
CA SER A 233 -2.17 0.55 13.48
C SER A 233 -0.83 0.90 14.15
N SER A 234 -0.04 -0.10 14.52
CA SER A 234 1.28 0.08 15.11
C SER A 234 2.34 0.58 14.14
N PHE A 235 2.09 0.51 12.81
CA PHE A 235 3.07 0.89 11.80
C PHE A 235 3.23 2.40 11.71
N TYR A 236 2.14 3.16 11.88
CA TYR A 236 2.11 4.59 11.56
C TYR A 236 2.91 5.46 12.54
N ARG A 237 3.11 4.98 13.78
CA ARG A 237 3.87 5.66 14.83
C ARG A 237 4.85 4.69 15.47
N PRO A 238 5.90 4.28 14.73
CA PRO A 238 6.82 3.28 15.24
C PRO A 238 7.56 3.83 16.46
N THR A 239 7.86 2.95 17.41
CA THR A 239 8.70 3.23 18.58
C THR A 239 10.13 2.71 18.41
N LYS A 240 10.34 1.84 17.42
CA LYS A 240 11.65 1.24 17.12
C LYS A 240 12.41 2.11 16.12
N ALA A 241 13.62 2.53 16.50
CA ALA A 241 14.48 3.32 15.63
C ALA A 241 14.77 2.60 14.30
N GLY A 242 14.75 3.35 13.19
CA GLY A 242 14.96 2.82 11.84
C GLY A 242 13.80 2.00 11.27
N ALA A 243 12.61 2.01 11.89
CA ALA A 243 11.41 1.40 11.31
C ALA A 243 10.74 2.35 10.31
N TYR A 244 10.44 1.88 9.10
CA TYR A 244 9.75 2.69 8.08
C TYR A 244 8.22 2.68 8.32
N PRO A 245 7.55 3.85 8.43
CA PRO A 245 6.20 3.89 9.01
C PRO A 245 5.06 3.73 8.00
N ILE A 246 5.33 3.87 6.69
CA ILE A 246 4.27 3.90 5.67
C ILE A 246 4.29 2.55 4.93
N VAL A 247 3.59 1.57 5.50
CA VAL A 247 3.55 0.19 4.99
C VAL A 247 2.10 -0.24 4.88
N LEU A 248 1.70 -0.68 3.69
CA LEU A 248 0.42 -1.34 3.46
C LEU A 248 0.58 -2.86 3.46
N VAL A 249 -0.54 -3.54 3.66
CA VAL A 249 -0.67 -4.98 3.47
C VAL A 249 -1.58 -5.16 2.27
N THR A 250 -1.12 -5.91 1.27
CA THR A 250 -2.00 -6.28 0.16
C THR A 250 -2.66 -7.62 0.46
N TYR A 251 -3.96 -7.68 0.25
CA TYR A 251 -4.79 -8.85 0.43
C TYR A 251 -5.24 -9.36 -0.93
N GLU A 252 -5.25 -10.68 -1.07
CA GLU A 252 -6.09 -11.34 -2.06
C GLU A 252 -7.36 -11.80 -1.35
N ILE A 253 -8.50 -11.29 -1.82
CA ILE A 253 -9.82 -11.56 -1.27
C ILE A 253 -10.43 -12.70 -2.09
N VAL A 254 -10.75 -13.79 -1.40
CA VAL A 254 -11.16 -15.04 -2.02
C VAL A 254 -12.38 -15.63 -1.32
N CYS A 255 -13.19 -16.42 -2.04
CA CYS A 255 -14.17 -17.28 -1.40
C CYS A 255 -13.46 -18.43 -0.65
N SER A 256 -13.97 -18.77 0.54
CA SER A 256 -13.56 -19.97 1.27
C SER A 256 -13.93 -21.24 0.51
N LYS A 257 -15.07 -21.23 -0.18
CA LYS A 257 -15.51 -22.27 -1.10
C LYS A 257 -16.17 -21.64 -2.32
N TYR A 258 -15.75 -22.03 -3.51
CA TYR A 258 -16.34 -21.58 -4.76
C TYR A 258 -17.54 -22.47 -5.17
N PRO A 259 -18.61 -21.88 -5.72
CA PRO A 259 -19.72 -22.65 -6.29
C PRO A 259 -19.28 -23.56 -7.44
N ASP A 260 -18.30 -23.10 -8.24
CA ASP A 260 -17.65 -23.86 -9.29
C ASP A 260 -16.31 -24.42 -8.78
N ALA A 261 -16.22 -25.75 -8.69
CA ALA A 261 -15.04 -26.43 -8.14
C ALA A 261 -13.77 -26.22 -8.99
N PRO A 262 -13.82 -26.22 -10.34
CA PRO A 262 -12.68 -25.82 -11.17
C PRO A 262 -12.16 -24.41 -10.85
N THR A 263 -13.04 -23.41 -10.66
CA THR A 263 -12.63 -22.06 -10.22
C THR A 263 -11.94 -22.12 -8.85
N GLY A 264 -12.51 -22.83 -7.87
CA GLY A 264 -11.89 -22.97 -6.54
C GLY A 264 -10.49 -23.60 -6.60
N ALA A 265 -10.31 -24.62 -7.44
CA ALA A 265 -8.99 -25.21 -7.68
C ALA A 265 -8.00 -24.22 -8.31
N ALA A 266 -8.44 -23.43 -9.29
CA ALA A 266 -7.61 -22.43 -9.96
C ALA A 266 -7.19 -21.30 -9.01
N VAL A 267 -8.11 -20.78 -8.19
CA VAL A 267 -7.82 -19.74 -7.20
C VAL A 267 -6.87 -20.27 -6.12
N LYS A 268 -7.08 -21.50 -5.62
CA LYS A 268 -6.14 -22.13 -4.68
C LYS A 268 -4.75 -22.21 -5.29
N ALA A 269 -4.62 -22.67 -6.53
CA ALA A 269 -3.33 -22.81 -7.18
C ALA A 269 -2.64 -21.44 -7.38
N PHE A 270 -3.40 -20.40 -7.71
CA PHE A 270 -2.91 -19.02 -7.73
C PHE A 270 -2.37 -18.59 -6.36
N MET A 271 -3.16 -18.78 -5.30
CA MET A 271 -2.75 -18.42 -3.95
C MET A 271 -1.51 -19.19 -3.50
N GLN A 272 -1.41 -20.50 -3.78
CA GLN A 272 -0.24 -21.31 -3.48
C GLN A 272 1.02 -20.80 -4.20
N ALA A 273 0.90 -20.44 -5.49
CA ALA A 273 2.00 -19.85 -6.24
C ALA A 273 2.41 -18.48 -5.66
N THR A 274 1.45 -17.66 -5.26
CA THR A 274 1.69 -16.32 -4.69
C THR A 274 2.41 -16.37 -3.35
N ILE A 275 2.03 -17.28 -2.45
CA ILE A 275 2.61 -17.39 -1.10
C ILE A 275 3.83 -18.32 -1.04
N GLY A 276 4.09 -19.06 -2.13
CA GLY A 276 5.26 -19.92 -2.33
C GLY A 276 6.31 -19.23 -3.20
N ASP A 277 6.51 -19.73 -4.43
CA ASP A 277 7.53 -19.23 -5.37
C ASP A 277 7.42 -17.73 -5.66
N GLY A 278 6.21 -17.17 -5.59
CA GLY A 278 5.95 -15.74 -5.74
C GLY A 278 6.60 -14.87 -4.66
N GLN A 279 7.05 -15.45 -3.54
CA GLN A 279 7.76 -14.74 -2.48
C GLN A 279 9.27 -14.60 -2.75
N ILE A 280 9.82 -15.36 -3.71
CA ILE A 280 11.26 -15.38 -4.00
C ILE A 280 11.65 -14.09 -4.74
N GLY A 281 12.56 -13.31 -4.14
CA GLY A 281 13.12 -12.09 -4.74
C GLY A 281 12.18 -10.88 -4.80
N LEU A 282 11.07 -10.88 -4.05
CA LEU A 282 10.10 -9.77 -4.05
C LEU A 282 10.72 -8.41 -3.70
N ASP A 283 11.75 -8.40 -2.85
CA ASP A 283 12.46 -7.19 -2.42
C ASP A 283 13.24 -6.52 -3.56
N GLU A 284 13.69 -7.29 -4.55
CA GLU A 284 14.28 -6.75 -5.78
C GLU A 284 13.26 -5.97 -6.61
N TYR A 285 11.97 -6.27 -6.44
CA TYR A 285 10.85 -5.63 -7.15
C TYR A 285 10.11 -4.60 -6.29
N GLY A 286 10.64 -4.24 -5.13
CA GLY A 286 10.05 -3.19 -4.27
C GLY A 286 8.92 -3.67 -3.36
N TYR A 287 8.87 -4.96 -3.02
CA TYR A 287 7.93 -5.54 -2.06
C TYR A 287 8.65 -6.27 -0.94
N ILE A 288 8.00 -6.47 0.21
CA ILE A 288 8.62 -7.22 1.31
C ILE A 288 7.98 -8.61 1.43
N PRO A 289 8.78 -9.69 1.31
CA PRO A 289 8.30 -11.05 1.49
C PRO A 289 7.59 -11.23 2.84
N LEU A 290 6.58 -12.11 2.86
CA LEU A 290 5.88 -12.48 4.08
C LEU A 290 6.86 -13.10 5.09
N PRO A 291 6.85 -12.64 6.36
CA PRO A 291 7.57 -13.31 7.43
C PRO A 291 7.14 -14.77 7.57
N SER A 292 8.04 -15.64 8.03
CA SER A 292 7.76 -17.08 8.24
C SER A 292 6.56 -17.32 9.15
N SER A 293 6.34 -16.46 10.14
CA SER A 293 5.17 -16.50 11.04
C SER A 293 3.85 -16.25 10.31
N PHE A 294 3.85 -15.42 9.27
CA PHE A 294 2.70 -15.17 8.41
C PHE A 294 2.47 -16.34 7.47
N GLN A 295 3.51 -16.82 6.79
CA GLN A 295 3.44 -17.98 5.90
C GLN A 295 2.89 -19.22 6.63
N SER A 296 3.36 -19.48 7.86
CA SER A 296 2.91 -20.62 8.67
C SER A 296 1.41 -20.60 8.98
N LYS A 297 0.79 -19.42 9.07
CA LYS A 297 -0.66 -19.28 9.23
C LYS A 297 -1.41 -19.31 7.90
N LEU A 298 -0.82 -18.73 6.86
CA LEU A 298 -1.47 -18.56 5.57
C LEU A 298 -1.55 -19.87 4.76
N ILE A 299 -0.50 -20.70 4.80
CA ILE A 299 -0.45 -21.98 4.07
C ILE A 299 -1.66 -22.89 4.37
N PRO A 300 -2.02 -23.21 5.63
CA PRO A 300 -3.17 -24.07 5.91
C PRO A 300 -4.49 -23.43 5.45
N VAL A 301 -4.63 -22.10 5.56
CA VAL A 301 -5.83 -21.38 5.10
C VAL A 301 -5.97 -21.44 3.58
N VAL A 302 -4.90 -21.17 2.83
CA VAL A 302 -4.90 -21.30 1.37
C VAL A 302 -5.20 -22.73 0.92
N ASN A 303 -4.68 -23.72 1.63
CA ASN A 303 -4.98 -25.13 1.35
C ASN A 303 -6.44 -25.51 1.68
N ALA A 304 -7.15 -24.72 2.47
CA ALA A 304 -8.55 -24.94 2.82
C ALA A 304 -9.56 -24.36 1.79
N ILE A 305 -9.11 -23.50 0.85
CA ILE A 305 -9.96 -22.98 -0.24
C ILE A 305 -10.58 -24.16 -1.01
N ALA A 306 -11.89 -24.19 -1.23
CA ALA A 306 -12.56 -25.36 -1.85
C ALA A 306 -13.38 -25.02 -3.08
#